data_AF-A0A7C2YMS4-F1
#
_entry.id   AF-A0A7C2YMS4-F1
#
_cell.length_a   1.000
_cell.length_b   1.000
_cell.length_c   1.000
_cell.angle_alpha   90.00
_cell.angle_beta   90.00
_cell.angle_gamma   90.00
#
_symmetry.space_group_name_H-M   'P 1'
#
loop_
_entity.id
_entity.type
_entity.pdbx_description
1 polymer ?
#
loop_
_entity_poly.entity_id
_entity_poly.type
_entity_poly.pdbx_seq_one_letter_code
_entity_poly.pdbx_strand_id
1 'polypeptide(L)'
;PIEIPILRVDPTGEGYRRQVERLRELRRERDNREVVRCLRRLEQACRGQENVMPHLIEAVRAYCTLGEICDVMREVFGVYQEEAIY
;
A
#
# COMPACT_ATOMS: atom_id res chain seq x y z
N PRO A 1 40.51 21.24 0.40
CA PRO A 1 39.06 21.16 0.70
C PRO A 1 38.65 19.70 0.87
N ILE A 2 37.86 19.38 1.90
CA ILE A 2 37.36 18.00 2.11
C ILE A 2 36.15 17.80 1.18
N GLU A 3 36.24 16.85 0.26
CA GLU A 3 35.11 16.43 -0.57
C GLU A 3 34.29 15.38 0.18
N ILE A 4 33.00 15.66 0.40
CA ILE A 4 32.05 14.71 0.98
C ILE A 4 31.24 14.10 -0.18
N PRO A 5 31.36 12.78 -0.45
CA PRO A 5 30.65 12.14 -1.55
C PRO A 5 29.14 12.10 -1.29
N ILE A 6 28.34 12.45 -2.30
CA ILE A 6 26.87 12.41 -2.25
C ILE A 6 26.40 10.98 -2.49
N LEU A 7 25.48 10.51 -1.63
CA LEU A 7 24.78 9.25 -1.84
C LEU A 7 23.95 9.30 -3.13
N ARG A 8 24.27 8.44 -4.10
CA ARG A 8 23.43 8.20 -5.27
C ARG A 8 22.51 7.01 -5.01
N VAL A 9 21.22 7.26 -4.94
CA VAL A 9 20.21 6.21 -4.71
C VAL A 9 19.97 5.44 -6.01
N ASP A 10 20.17 4.13 -5.95
CA ASP A 10 19.88 3.14 -7.01
C ASP A 10 20.28 3.56 -8.45
N PRO A 11 21.57 3.82 -8.72
CA PRO A 11 22.02 4.29 -10.04
C PRO A 11 21.80 3.28 -11.17
N THR A 12 21.57 2.01 -10.86
CA THR A 12 21.35 0.91 -11.83
C THR A 12 19.87 0.56 -12.02
N GLY A 13 18.98 1.11 -11.18
CA GLY A 13 17.55 0.77 -11.13
C GLY A 13 17.26 -0.67 -10.68
N GLU A 14 18.24 -1.37 -10.10
CA GLU A 14 18.09 -2.75 -9.65
C GLU A 14 17.15 -2.86 -8.46
N GLY A 15 17.16 -1.87 -7.57
CA GLY A 15 16.26 -1.80 -6.43
C GLY A 15 14.79 -1.75 -6.88
N TYR A 16 14.49 -0.91 -7.86
CA TYR A 16 13.15 -0.84 -8.46
C TYR A 16 12.72 -2.19 -9.05
N ARG A 17 13.56 -2.81 -9.89
CA ARG A 17 13.24 -4.10 -10.55
C ARG A 17 12.96 -5.19 -9.51
N ARG A 18 13.83 -5.31 -8.51
CA ARG A 18 13.68 -6.28 -7.41
C ARG A 18 12.38 -6.08 -6.64
N GLN A 19 11.98 -4.83 -6.37
CA GLN A 19 10.74 -4.55 -5.66
C GLN A 19 9.50 -4.91 -6.49
N VAL A 20 9.52 -4.64 -7.80
CA VAL A 20 8.43 -5.02 -8.72
C VAL A 20 8.30 -6.54 -8.80
N GLU A 21 9.40 -7.27 -8.94
CA GLU A 21 9.42 -8.74 -9.00
C GLU A 21 8.87 -9.34 -7.70
N ARG A 22 9.35 -8.88 -6.54
CA ARG A 22 8.85 -9.32 -5.24
C ARG A 22 7.34 -9.11 -5.07
N LEU A 23 6.81 -7.97 -5.54
CA LEU A 23 5.37 -7.71 -5.51
C LEU A 23 4.59 -8.65 -6.45
N ARG A 24 5.15 -8.98 -7.62
CA ARG A 24 4.53 -9.93 -8.55
C ARG A 24 4.50 -11.35 -7.98
N GLU A 25 5.59 -11.79 -7.37
CA GLU A 25 5.69 -13.09 -6.68
C GLU A 25 4.69 -13.16 -5.53
N LEU A 26 4.67 -12.16 -4.66
CA LEU A 26 3.72 -12.08 -3.54
C LEU A 26 2.27 -12.25 -4.01
N ARG A 27 1.87 -11.56 -5.07
CA ARG A 27 0.51 -11.64 -5.63
C ARG A 27 0.18 -13.02 -6.21
N ARG A 28 1.19 -13.75 -6.71
CA ARG A 28 1.02 -15.11 -7.26
C ARG A 28 0.88 -16.16 -6.16
N GLU A 29 1.62 -16.02 -5.07
CA GLU A 29 1.74 -17.05 -4.03
C GLU A 29 0.72 -16.92 -2.89
N ARG A 30 0.26 -15.70 -2.59
CA ARG A 30 -0.68 -15.46 -1.50
C ARG A 30 -2.05 -16.08 -1.76
N ASP A 31 -2.81 -16.29 -0.68
CA ASP A 31 -4.22 -16.64 -0.78
C ASP A 31 -5.04 -15.43 -1.26
N ASN A 32 -5.32 -15.40 -2.56
CA ASN A 32 -6.08 -14.31 -3.18
C ASN A 32 -7.55 -14.27 -2.75
N ARG A 33 -8.13 -15.39 -2.29
CA ARG A 33 -9.51 -15.36 -1.75
C ARG A 33 -9.53 -14.67 -0.40
N GLU A 34 -8.52 -14.96 0.44
CA GLU A 34 -8.37 -14.31 1.73
C GLU A 34 -8.16 -12.80 1.58
N VAL A 35 -7.27 -12.39 0.67
CA VAL A 35 -7.03 -10.99 0.35
C VAL A 35 -8.32 -10.26 -0.02
N VAL A 36 -9.09 -10.81 -0.96
CA VAL A 36 -10.37 -10.21 -1.38
C VAL A 36 -11.35 -10.10 -0.22
N ARG A 37 -11.39 -11.10 0.67
CA ARG A 37 -12.23 -11.08 1.87
C ARG A 37 -11.80 -9.98 2.85
N CYS A 38 -10.51 -9.88 3.15
CA CYS A 38 -9.97 -8.85 4.04
C CYS A 38 -10.22 -7.44 3.49
N LEU A 39 -9.96 -7.21 2.20
CA LEU A 39 -10.19 -5.91 1.56
C LEU A 39 -11.66 -5.50 1.59
N ARG A 40 -12.59 -6.43 1.37
CA ARG A 40 -14.03 -6.14 1.50
C ARG A 40 -14.45 -5.79 2.92
N ARG A 41 -13.91 -6.49 3.93
CA ARG A 41 -14.17 -6.17 5.34
C ARG A 41 -13.60 -4.80 5.71
N LEU A 42 -12.41 -4.49 5.21
CA LEU A 42 -11.80 -3.18 5.37
C LEU A 42 -12.67 -2.09 4.74
N GLU A 43 -13.17 -2.29 3.53
CA GLU A 43 -14.08 -1.35 2.86
C GLU A 43 -15.34 -1.10 3.69
N GLN A 44 -15.96 -2.17 4.21
CA GLN A 44 -17.15 -2.07 5.07
C GLN A 44 -16.86 -1.27 6.34
N ALA A 45 -15.73 -1.54 7.00
CA ALA A 45 -15.31 -0.79 8.20
C ALA A 45 -15.05 0.69 7.88
N CYS A 46 -14.42 0.99 6.74
CA CYS A 46 -14.20 2.36 6.27
C CYS A 46 -15.50 3.11 5.96
N ARG A 47 -16.52 2.44 5.42
CA ARG A 47 -17.84 3.05 5.16
C ARG A 47 -18.68 3.20 6.43
N GLY A 48 -18.39 2.39 7.45
CA GLY A 48 -19.09 2.39 8.73
C GLY A 48 -18.49 3.36 9.76
N GLN A 49 -18.78 3.09 11.03
CA GLN A 49 -18.22 3.81 12.19
C GLN A 49 -17.33 2.91 13.05
N GLU A 50 -16.95 1.74 12.54
CA GLU A 50 -16.11 0.78 13.24
C GLU A 50 -14.65 1.25 13.27
N ASN A 51 -13.89 0.77 14.25
CA ASN A 51 -12.45 1.01 14.27
C ASN A 51 -11.79 0.26 13.12
N VAL A 52 -11.09 0.99 12.25
CA VAL A 52 -10.45 0.44 11.03
C VAL A 52 -9.17 -0.35 11.37
N MET A 53 -8.50 -0.08 12.49
CA MET A 53 -7.20 -0.66 12.81
C MET A 53 -7.15 -2.19 12.85
N PRO A 54 -8.11 -2.91 13.46
CA PRO A 54 -8.15 -4.37 13.42
C PRO A 54 -8.18 -4.92 11.98
N HIS A 55 -8.95 -4.30 11.08
CA HIS A 55 -9.08 -4.74 9.69
C HIS A 55 -7.81 -4.48 8.87
N LEU A 56 -7.06 -3.41 9.17
CA LEU A 56 -5.76 -3.17 8.57
C LEU A 56 -4.75 -4.25 8.97
N ILE A 57 -4.75 -4.65 10.25
CA ILE A 57 -3.88 -5.73 10.74
C ILE A 57 -4.23 -7.05 10.06
N GLU A 58 -5.52 -7.37 9.92
CA GLU A 58 -5.99 -8.54 9.16
C GLU A 58 -5.54 -8.50 7.69
N ALA A 59 -5.72 -7.37 7.01
CA ALA A 59 -5.31 -7.20 5.62
C ALA A 59 -3.80 -7.40 5.43
N VAL A 60 -2.97 -6.84 6.30
CA VAL A 60 -1.50 -7.02 6.25
C VAL A 60 -1.12 -8.47 6.53
N ARG A 61 -1.76 -9.15 7.49
CA ARG A 61 -1.54 -10.58 7.76
C ARG A 61 -1.94 -11.47 6.58
N ALA A 62 -2.96 -11.07 5.82
CA ALA A 62 -3.36 -11.72 4.58
C ALA A 62 -2.47 -11.36 3.38
N TYR A 63 -1.37 -10.62 3.58
CA TYR A 63 -0.47 -10.15 2.52
C TYR A 63 -1.16 -9.25 1.48
N CYS A 64 -2.13 -8.44 1.90
CA CYS A 64 -2.58 -7.30 1.12
C CYS A 64 -1.42 -6.29 1.01
N THR A 65 -1.22 -5.75 -0.19
CA THR A 65 -0.20 -4.73 -0.42
C THR A 65 -0.67 -3.38 0.09
N LEU A 66 0.27 -2.48 0.39
CA LEU A 66 -0.06 -1.10 0.76
C LEU A 66 -0.92 -0.41 -0.32
N GLY A 67 -0.59 -0.64 -1.60
CA GLY A 67 -1.36 -0.10 -2.72
C GLY A 67 -2.83 -0.52 -2.68
N GLU A 68 -3.10 -1.81 -2.53
CA GLU A 68 -4.46 -2.37 -2.48
C GLU A 68 -5.26 -1.85 -1.28
N ILE A 69 -4.62 -1.73 -0.10
CA ILE A 69 -5.25 -1.14 1.09
C ILE A 69 -5.60 0.33 0.84
N CYS A 70 -4.66 1.10 0.29
CA CYS A 70 -4.88 2.49 -0.03
C CYS A 70 -5.91 2.69 -1.15
N ASP A 71 -5.99 1.77 -2.12
CA ASP A 71 -7.01 1.80 -3.19
C ASP A 71 -8.41 1.72 -2.57
N VAL A 72 -8.65 0.77 -1.66
CA VAL A 72 -9.93 0.66 -0.92
C VAL A 72 -10.24 1.94 -0.14
N MET A 73 -9.26 2.48 0.58
CA MET A 73 -9.48 3.72 1.34
C MET A 73 -9.75 4.93 0.42
N ARG A 74 -9.10 4.99 -0.75
CA ARG A 74 -9.35 6.04 -1.76
C ARG A 74 -10.74 5.92 -2.38
N GLU A 75 -11.26 4.72 -2.58
CA GLU A 75 -12.61 4.50 -3.07
C GLU A 75 -13.68 4.98 -2.07
N VAL A 76 -13.41 4.86 -0.77
CA VAL A 76 -14.36 5.25 0.29
C VAL A 76 -14.24 6.72 0.68
N PHE A 77 -13.01 7.21 0.89
CA PHE A 77 -12.76 8.55 1.44
C PHE A 77 -12.37 9.58 0.38
N GLY A 78 -12.03 9.13 -0.83
CA GLY A 78 -11.40 9.99 -1.84
C GLY A 78 -9.92 10.24 -1.58
N VAL A 79 -9.38 11.27 -2.22
CA VAL A 79 -7.99 11.70 -2.08
C VAL A 79 -8.00 13.14 -1.59
N TYR A 80 -7.19 13.44 -0.58
CA TYR A 80 -7.01 14.81 -0.12
C TYR A 80 -6.53 15.70 -1.27
N GLN A 81 -7.18 16.85 -1.44
CA GLN A 81 -6.77 17.90 -2.35
C GLN A 81 -6.57 19.17 -1.54
N GLU A 82 -5.42 19.81 -1.70
CA GLU A 82 -5.15 21.10 -1.10
C GLU A 82 -6.05 22.15 -1.76
N GLU A 83 -6.83 22.88 -0.95
CA GLU A 83 -7.60 24.01 -1.44
C GLU A 83 -6.65 25.19 -1.71
N ALA A 84 -6.45 25.53 -2.98
CA ALA A 84 -5.72 26.72 -3.36
C ALA A 84 -6.57 27.96 -3.03
N ILE A 85 -6.23 28.64 -1.94
CA ILE A 85 -6.80 29.95 -1.60
C ILE A 85 -6.04 31.00 -2.42
N TYR A 86 -6.74 31.68 -3.33
CA TYR A 86 -6.23 32.80 -4.14
C TYR A 86 -6.61 34.14 -3.52
#